data_AF-A0A1H8D994-F1
#
_entry.id   AF-A0A1H8D994-F1
#
_cell.length_a   1.000
_cell.length_b   1.000
_cell.length_c   1.000
_cell.angle_alpha   90.00
_cell.angle_beta   90.00
_cell.angle_gamma   90.00
#
_symmetry.space_group_name_H-M   'P 1'
#
loop_
_entity.id
_entity.type
_entity.pdbx_description
1 polymer ?
#
loop_
_entity_poly.entity_id
_entity_poly.type
_entity_poly.pdbx_seq_one_letter_code
_entity_poly.pdbx_strand_id
1 'polypeptide(L)'
;MDKQLKKFLIKSVIVLSVIHLGYFIYGYFKFEGIRKIDIYTEFYRFKFYDDVSISHFFITGLFLFCFLVLLLRNHSKKKYSVINTVKIGASLLLISFLSLTFFISYSFGLNAKMRQELPEKDFNKDKTFLNVLYPFLYNYTSYSSDKLFNPENILYPKPYPVIAETDTTYYNPNDTEYYSVETNYYSIDTLKILSSDYKNISSKILSGMDYLGLEPKDFTKRIISKKVIGDSTEIVFKGSEVDPEYDEDICIFLENKILYSPVRNVSEATQQYQNAVARYKLLYKYDQDSLLHSFQRLDTLFKKYNIESQIVPKDLKHDVFYFRDHNREPLNEIRNTFDRAKLKDKFNTLERLFYKPNYLHLSIQIIFMIVVLSVWISLFLLYLIWNYIKTRNHRLSTENK
;
A
#
# COMPACT_ATOMS: atom_id res chain seq x y z
N MET A 1 -25.79 7.31 40.46
CA MET A 1 -26.23 5.95 40.04
C MET A 1 -26.01 5.05 41.23
N ASP A 2 -26.91 4.10 41.49
CA ASP A 2 -26.80 3.26 42.67
C ASP A 2 -25.57 2.33 42.61
N LYS A 3 -24.96 2.03 43.77
CA LYS A 3 -23.73 1.21 43.85
C LYS A 3 -23.95 -0.19 43.29
N GLN A 4 -25.13 -0.78 43.51
CA GLN A 4 -25.45 -2.12 42.99
C GLN A 4 -25.63 -2.11 41.47
N LEU A 5 -26.37 -1.14 40.91
CA LEU A 5 -26.53 -1.00 39.47
C LEU A 5 -25.18 -0.75 38.77
N LYS A 6 -24.32 0.09 39.35
CA LYS A 6 -22.96 0.30 38.84
C LYS A 6 -22.16 -1.00 38.78
N LYS A 7 -22.18 -1.80 39.85
CA LYS A 7 -21.50 -3.10 39.89
C LYS A 7 -22.06 -4.07 38.84
N PHE A 8 -23.38 -4.10 38.65
CA PHE A 8 -24.02 -4.93 37.63
C PHE A 8 -23.59 -4.56 36.21
N LEU A 9 -23.58 -3.26 35.87
CA LEU A 9 -23.12 -2.79 34.56
C LEU A 9 -21.65 -3.11 34.32
N ILE A 10 -20.78 -2.92 35.32
CA ILE A 10 -19.36 -3.28 35.23
C ILE A 10 -19.20 -4.80 35.00
N LYS A 11 -19.90 -5.63 35.77
CA LYS A 11 -19.88 -7.10 35.56
C LYS A 11 -20.33 -7.48 34.16
N SER A 12 -21.32 -6.80 33.62
CA SER A 12 -21.82 -7.03 32.25
C SER A 12 -20.74 -6.72 31.22
N VAL A 13 -20.00 -5.61 31.36
CA VAL A 13 -18.86 -5.27 30.50
C VAL A 13 -17.73 -6.30 30.62
N ILE A 14 -17.47 -6.83 31.82
CA ILE A 14 -16.46 -7.89 32.02
C ILE A 14 -16.86 -9.16 31.25
N VAL A 15 -18.12 -9.59 31.36
CA VAL A 15 -18.64 -10.76 30.61
C VAL A 15 -18.51 -10.53 29.11
N LEU A 16 -18.91 -9.36 28.62
CA LEU A 16 -18.75 -8.99 27.21
C LEU A 16 -17.28 -9.04 26.76
N SER A 17 -16.37 -8.55 27.60
CA SER A 17 -14.92 -8.58 27.31
C SER A 17 -14.39 -9.99 27.16
N VAL A 18 -14.85 -10.94 27.98
CA VAL A 18 -14.50 -12.36 27.85
C VAL A 18 -15.05 -12.95 26.55
N ILE A 19 -16.27 -12.60 26.15
CA ILE A 19 -16.84 -13.03 24.87
C ILE A 19 -16.03 -12.47 23.70
N HIS A 20 -15.70 -11.18 23.72
CA HIS A 20 -14.83 -10.55 22.71
C HIS A 20 -13.47 -11.26 22.60
N LEU A 21 -12.86 -11.61 23.74
CA LEU A 21 -11.61 -12.37 23.76
C LEU A 21 -11.79 -13.75 23.12
N GLY A 22 -12.88 -14.45 23.41
CA GLY A 22 -13.21 -15.74 22.78
C GLY A 22 -13.30 -15.63 21.25
N TYR A 23 -14.01 -14.63 20.73
CA TYR A 23 -14.10 -14.38 19.29
C TYR A 23 -12.75 -14.00 18.67
N PHE A 24 -11.95 -13.19 19.37
CA PHE A 24 -10.59 -12.86 18.94
C PHE A 24 -9.71 -14.11 18.81
N ILE A 25 -9.71 -14.97 19.84
CA ILE A 25 -8.95 -16.23 19.82
C ILE A 25 -9.45 -17.14 18.69
N TYR A 26 -10.77 -17.26 18.54
CA TYR A 26 -11.36 -18.05 17.46
C TYR A 26 -10.91 -17.55 16.07
N GLY A 27 -10.98 -16.24 15.82
CA GLY A 27 -10.51 -15.65 14.57
C GLY A 27 -9.01 -15.85 14.35
N TYR A 28 -8.22 -15.71 15.40
CA TYR A 28 -6.78 -15.93 15.35
C TYR A 28 -6.44 -17.36 14.89
N PHE A 29 -7.15 -18.38 15.38
CA PHE A 29 -6.91 -19.78 14.97
C PHE A 29 -7.62 -20.18 13.68
N LYS A 30 -8.64 -19.43 13.23
CA LYS A 30 -9.37 -19.73 12.00
C LYS A 30 -8.68 -19.22 10.74
N PHE A 31 -7.72 -18.31 10.86
CA PHE A 31 -6.94 -17.83 9.72
C PHE A 31 -6.15 -18.98 9.07
N GLU A 32 -6.44 -19.27 7.80
CA GLU A 32 -5.89 -20.42 7.07
C GLU A 32 -4.48 -20.19 6.49
N GLY A 33 -3.91 -19.01 6.73
CA GLY A 33 -2.56 -18.65 6.33
C GLY A 33 -2.47 -17.82 5.05
N ILE A 34 -1.33 -17.15 4.86
CA ILE A 34 -1.11 -16.23 3.72
C ILE A 34 -1.23 -16.89 2.34
N ARG A 35 -1.01 -18.21 2.26
CA ARG A 35 -1.12 -18.98 1.02
C ARG A 35 -2.55 -19.02 0.49
N LYS A 36 -3.55 -19.03 1.38
CA LYS A 36 -4.98 -19.13 1.07
C LYS A 36 -5.64 -17.80 0.74
N ILE A 37 -4.96 -16.68 0.95
CA ILE A 37 -5.46 -15.34 0.62
C ILE A 37 -5.70 -15.21 -0.89
N ASP A 38 -6.86 -14.72 -1.29
CA ASP A 38 -7.24 -14.45 -2.67
C ASP A 38 -7.92 -13.07 -2.79
N ILE A 39 -8.36 -12.68 -3.99
CA ILE A 39 -9.02 -11.40 -4.24
C ILE A 39 -10.28 -11.17 -3.38
N TYR A 40 -10.94 -12.24 -2.94
CA TYR A 40 -12.16 -12.23 -2.13
C TYR A 40 -11.88 -12.24 -0.64
N THR A 41 -10.60 -12.29 -0.25
CA THR A 41 -10.23 -12.31 1.16
C THR A 41 -10.42 -10.92 1.77
N GLU A 42 -11.29 -10.88 2.77
CA GLU A 42 -11.57 -9.73 3.62
C GLU A 42 -11.67 -10.21 5.08
N PHE A 43 -11.25 -9.38 6.03
CA PHE A 43 -11.44 -9.71 7.45
C PHE A 43 -12.90 -9.64 7.87
N TYR A 44 -13.70 -8.87 7.14
CA TYR A 44 -15.14 -8.78 7.33
C TYR A 44 -15.84 -9.76 6.40
N ARG A 45 -16.64 -10.67 6.97
CA ARG A 45 -17.57 -11.49 6.20
C ARG A 45 -18.83 -11.74 7.00
N PHE A 46 -19.74 -10.76 7.02
CA PHE A 46 -21.09 -10.98 7.54
C PHE A 46 -21.90 -11.76 6.51
N LYS A 47 -21.68 -13.08 6.46
CA LYS A 47 -22.53 -14.02 5.72
C LYS A 47 -23.49 -14.64 6.71
N PHE A 48 -24.80 -14.47 6.50
CA PHE A 48 -25.84 -14.99 7.39
C PHE A 48 -25.78 -16.52 7.61
N TYR A 49 -25.08 -17.25 6.73
CA TYR A 49 -24.89 -18.70 6.79
C TYR A 49 -23.49 -19.12 7.25
N ASP A 50 -22.67 -18.19 7.73
CA ASP A 50 -21.34 -18.48 8.29
C ASP A 50 -21.47 -18.73 9.80
N ASP A 51 -20.73 -19.71 10.31
CA ASP A 51 -20.81 -20.18 11.70
C ASP A 51 -20.64 -19.03 12.69
N VAL A 52 -19.80 -18.04 12.35
CA VAL A 52 -19.52 -16.84 13.15
C VAL A 52 -20.72 -15.91 13.25
N SER A 53 -21.47 -15.73 12.15
CA SER A 53 -22.65 -14.86 12.14
C SER A 53 -23.79 -15.48 12.94
N ILE A 54 -23.97 -16.79 12.80
CA ILE A 54 -24.98 -17.55 13.53
C ILE A 54 -24.65 -17.52 15.03
N SER A 55 -23.41 -17.85 15.41
CA SER A 55 -22.98 -17.80 16.81
C SER A 55 -23.09 -16.40 17.39
N HIS A 56 -22.78 -15.36 16.59
CA HIS A 56 -22.90 -13.97 17.00
C HIS A 56 -24.35 -13.63 17.35
N PHE A 57 -25.30 -13.96 16.46
CA PHE A 57 -26.72 -13.71 16.69
C PHE A 57 -27.23 -14.36 17.98
N PHE A 58 -26.93 -15.64 18.20
CA PHE A 58 -27.38 -16.37 19.39
C PHE A 58 -26.73 -15.86 20.68
N ILE A 59 -25.42 -15.65 20.69
CA ILE A 59 -24.70 -15.19 21.89
C ILE A 59 -25.14 -13.77 22.27
N THR A 60 -25.26 -12.87 21.29
CA THR A 60 -25.76 -11.51 21.49
C THR A 60 -27.18 -11.51 21.99
N GLY A 61 -28.09 -12.27 21.34
CA GLY A 61 -29.48 -12.36 21.74
C GLY A 61 -29.65 -12.90 23.16
N LEU A 62 -28.98 -14.00 23.48
CA LEU A 62 -29.02 -14.62 24.81
C LEU A 62 -28.46 -13.68 25.89
N PHE A 63 -27.31 -13.05 25.63
CA PHE A 63 -26.72 -12.10 26.56
C PHE A 63 -27.67 -10.92 26.82
N LEU A 64 -28.17 -10.27 25.76
CA LEU A 64 -29.06 -9.11 25.88
C LEU A 64 -30.37 -9.46 26.58
N PHE A 65 -30.92 -10.65 26.31
CA PHE A 65 -32.12 -11.15 26.99
C PHE A 65 -31.87 -11.33 28.49
N CYS A 66 -30.84 -12.09 28.88
CA CYS A 66 -30.50 -12.30 30.30
C CYS A 66 -30.16 -10.98 31.00
N PHE A 67 -29.40 -10.11 30.32
CA PHE A 67 -29.05 -8.79 30.80
C PHE A 67 -30.31 -7.94 31.08
N LEU A 68 -31.25 -7.88 30.14
CA LEU A 68 -32.50 -7.14 30.29
C LEU A 68 -33.32 -7.68 31.45
N VAL A 69 -33.53 -8.99 31.53
CA VAL A 69 -34.30 -9.61 32.62
C VAL A 69 -33.71 -9.26 33.98
N LEU A 70 -32.39 -9.39 34.14
CA LEU A 70 -31.70 -9.06 35.39
C LEU A 70 -31.77 -7.56 35.71
N LEU A 71 -31.61 -6.70 34.70
CA LEU A 71 -31.74 -5.25 34.83
C LEU A 71 -33.13 -4.86 35.35
N LEU A 72 -34.19 -5.36 34.72
CA LEU A 72 -35.59 -5.04 35.05
C LEU A 72 -36.01 -5.60 36.43
N ARG A 73 -35.60 -6.84 36.72
CA ARG A 73 -35.95 -7.52 37.97
C ARG A 73 -35.28 -6.86 39.17
N ASN A 74 -33.97 -6.56 39.08
CA ASN A 74 -33.16 -6.23 40.25
C ASN A 74 -32.86 -4.73 40.40
N HIS A 75 -32.95 -3.93 39.33
CA HIS A 75 -32.43 -2.55 39.36
C HIS A 75 -33.45 -1.44 39.04
N SER A 76 -34.73 -1.78 38.84
CA SER A 76 -35.78 -0.83 38.42
C SER A 76 -36.71 -0.30 39.53
N LYS A 77 -36.20 0.10 40.70
CA LYS A 77 -37.04 0.56 41.84
C LYS A 77 -36.74 1.97 42.36
N LYS A 78 -35.99 2.79 41.60
CA LYS A 78 -35.43 4.03 42.15
C LYS A 78 -35.77 5.23 41.28
N LYS A 79 -36.15 6.34 41.92
CA LYS A 79 -36.14 7.66 41.30
C LYS A 79 -34.69 8.07 41.09
N TYR A 80 -34.27 8.16 39.83
CA TYR A 80 -32.95 8.67 39.47
C TYR A 80 -33.08 10.14 39.07
N SER A 81 -32.10 10.96 39.45
CA SER A 81 -31.95 12.31 38.87
C SER A 81 -31.64 12.22 37.38
N VAL A 82 -31.93 13.28 36.62
CA VAL A 82 -31.70 13.36 35.17
C VAL A 82 -30.28 12.95 34.80
N ILE A 83 -29.27 13.47 35.51
CA ILE A 83 -27.85 13.13 35.31
C ILE A 83 -27.60 11.62 35.44
N ASN A 84 -28.22 10.98 36.44
CA ASN A 84 -28.07 9.55 36.66
C ASN A 84 -28.79 8.72 35.61
N THR A 85 -29.93 9.19 35.10
CA THR A 85 -30.65 8.56 33.99
C THR A 85 -29.82 8.59 32.71
N VAL A 86 -29.19 9.73 32.40
CA VAL A 86 -28.27 9.86 31.24
C VAL A 86 -27.09 8.90 31.37
N LYS A 87 -26.47 8.79 32.55
CA LYS A 87 -25.37 7.83 32.80
C LYS A 87 -25.77 6.38 32.57
N ILE A 88 -27.00 6.01 32.97
CA ILE A 88 -27.55 4.67 32.70
C ILE A 88 -27.74 4.48 31.20
N GLY A 89 -28.36 5.44 30.51
CA GLY A 89 -28.53 5.41 29.06
C GLY A 89 -27.22 5.23 28.30
N ALA A 90 -26.19 6.00 28.66
CA ALA A 90 -24.85 5.86 28.06
C ALA A 90 -24.21 4.48 28.34
N SER A 91 -24.41 3.93 29.54
CA SER A 91 -23.93 2.59 29.86
C SER A 91 -24.65 1.50 29.06
N LEU A 92 -25.95 1.65 28.83
CA LEU A 92 -26.72 0.74 27.98
C LEU A 92 -26.31 0.85 26.52
N LEU A 93 -25.95 2.05 26.04
CA LEU A 93 -25.42 2.23 24.68
C LEU A 93 -24.11 1.46 24.51
N LEU A 94 -23.19 1.59 25.47
CA LEU A 94 -21.93 0.85 25.46
C LEU A 94 -22.16 -0.67 25.47
N ILE A 95 -23.07 -1.16 26.32
CA ILE A 95 -23.41 -2.59 26.39
C ILE A 95 -24.02 -3.07 25.07
N SER A 96 -24.92 -2.29 24.46
CA SER A 96 -25.53 -2.61 23.17
C SER A 96 -24.48 -2.69 22.07
N PHE A 97 -23.59 -1.70 22.00
CA PHE A 97 -22.50 -1.65 21.03
C PHE A 97 -21.55 -2.85 21.19
N LEU A 98 -21.07 -3.12 22.40
CA LEU A 98 -20.18 -4.26 22.67
C LEU A 98 -20.86 -5.60 22.31
N SER A 99 -22.13 -5.76 22.68
CA SER A 99 -22.88 -6.98 22.34
C SER A 99 -22.98 -7.20 20.82
N LEU A 100 -23.07 -6.13 20.04
CA LEU A 100 -23.22 -6.22 18.57
C LEU A 100 -21.88 -6.24 17.81
N THR A 101 -20.72 -6.17 18.48
CA THR A 101 -19.41 -6.03 17.82
C THR A 101 -18.48 -7.22 17.95
N PHE A 102 -18.95 -8.39 18.41
CA PHE A 102 -18.07 -9.57 18.54
C PHE A 102 -17.42 -10.01 17.22
N PHE A 103 -18.11 -9.83 16.07
CA PHE A 103 -17.53 -10.12 14.76
C PHE A 103 -16.29 -9.25 14.46
N ILE A 104 -16.23 -8.02 14.97
CA ILE A 104 -15.06 -7.15 14.83
C ILE A 104 -13.87 -7.76 15.58
N SER A 105 -14.10 -8.31 16.78
CA SER A 105 -13.05 -9.01 17.53
C SER A 105 -12.54 -10.24 16.79
N TYR A 106 -13.43 -11.00 16.14
CA TYR A 106 -13.02 -12.09 15.26
C TYR A 106 -12.14 -11.61 14.10
N SER A 107 -12.55 -10.54 13.42
CA SER A 107 -11.75 -9.92 12.35
C SER A 107 -10.39 -9.41 12.85
N PHE A 108 -10.32 -8.88 14.08
CA PHE A 108 -9.04 -8.52 14.71
C PHE A 108 -8.16 -9.74 14.99
N GLY A 109 -8.75 -10.88 15.37
CA GLY A 109 -8.05 -12.14 15.50
C GLY A 109 -7.39 -12.58 14.20
N LEU A 110 -8.16 -12.58 13.10
CA LEU A 110 -7.65 -12.89 11.75
C LEU A 110 -6.48 -11.97 11.34
N ASN A 111 -6.64 -10.66 11.54
CA ASN A 111 -5.58 -9.68 11.24
C ASN A 111 -4.35 -9.88 12.12
N ALA A 112 -4.53 -10.15 13.41
CA ALA A 112 -3.42 -10.42 14.32
C ALA A 112 -2.62 -11.66 13.90
N LYS A 113 -3.31 -12.75 13.52
CA LYS A 113 -2.65 -13.95 13.00
C LYS A 113 -1.92 -13.70 11.68
N MET A 114 -2.57 -13.00 10.74
CA MET A 114 -1.93 -12.62 9.46
C MET A 114 -0.64 -11.83 9.70
N ARG A 115 -0.68 -10.82 10.58
CA ARG A 115 0.50 -9.99 10.90
C ARG A 115 1.60 -10.73 11.64
N GLN A 116 1.25 -11.80 12.36
CA GLN A 116 2.24 -12.67 12.96
C GLN A 116 2.92 -13.57 11.93
N GLU A 117 2.15 -14.16 11.00
CA GLU A 117 2.70 -15.01 9.95
C GLU A 117 3.50 -14.21 8.91
N LEU A 118 3.06 -12.99 8.64
CA LEU A 118 3.72 -12.06 7.74
C LEU A 118 3.83 -10.70 8.44
N PRO A 119 4.92 -10.45 9.17
CA PRO A 119 5.17 -9.13 9.72
C PRO A 119 5.28 -8.09 8.61
N GLU A 120 4.80 -6.85 8.86
CA GLU A 120 4.85 -5.76 7.87
C GLU A 120 6.27 -5.50 7.37
N LYS A 121 7.27 -5.61 8.26
CA LYS A 121 8.69 -5.48 7.90
C LYS A 121 9.09 -6.50 6.84
N ASP A 122 8.65 -7.75 6.96
CA ASP A 122 9.01 -8.81 6.02
C ASP A 122 8.19 -8.72 4.74
N PHE A 123 6.92 -8.29 4.81
CA PHE A 123 6.14 -7.95 3.61
C PHE A 123 6.80 -6.81 2.81
N ASN A 124 7.27 -5.76 3.48
CA ASN A 124 7.99 -4.67 2.83
C ASN A 124 9.33 -5.12 2.24
N LYS A 125 10.08 -6.02 2.90
CA LYS A 125 11.27 -6.64 2.31
C LYS A 125 10.95 -7.43 1.05
N ASP A 126 9.86 -8.18 1.04
CA ASP A 126 9.42 -8.95 -0.13
C ASP A 126 9.02 -8.01 -1.28
N LYS A 127 8.34 -6.90 -0.98
CA LYS A 127 8.04 -5.85 -1.97
C LYS A 127 9.30 -5.20 -2.54
N THR A 128 10.25 -4.79 -1.70
CA THR A 128 11.53 -4.24 -2.16
C THR A 128 12.25 -5.25 -3.05
N PHE A 129 12.28 -6.51 -2.65
CA PHE A 129 12.91 -7.57 -3.42
C PHE A 129 12.24 -7.79 -4.80
N LEU A 130 10.91 -7.82 -4.86
CA LEU A 130 10.18 -7.86 -6.12
C LEU A 130 10.40 -6.60 -6.96
N ASN A 131 10.46 -5.41 -6.34
CA ASN A 131 10.76 -4.18 -7.05
C ASN A 131 12.15 -4.23 -7.68
N VAL A 132 13.17 -4.74 -6.97
CA VAL A 132 14.52 -4.96 -7.53
C VAL A 132 14.46 -5.89 -8.73
N LEU A 133 13.79 -7.05 -8.62
CA LEU A 133 13.77 -8.05 -9.68
C LEU A 133 12.74 -7.79 -10.79
N TYR A 134 11.86 -6.81 -10.64
CA TYR A 134 10.73 -6.57 -11.55
C TYR A 134 11.08 -6.53 -13.05
N PRO A 135 12.22 -5.93 -13.49
CA PRO A 135 12.61 -5.96 -14.90
C PRO A 135 12.76 -7.38 -15.48
N PHE A 136 13.14 -8.36 -14.65
CA PHE A 136 13.28 -9.76 -15.06
C PHE A 136 11.96 -10.52 -15.10
N LEU A 137 10.82 -9.88 -14.79
CA LEU A 137 9.52 -10.52 -14.60
C LEU A 137 8.46 -10.13 -15.66
N TYR A 138 8.80 -9.29 -16.64
CA TYR A 138 7.89 -8.89 -17.72
C TYR A 138 7.49 -10.07 -18.62
N ASN A 139 6.36 -9.90 -19.33
CA ASN A 139 5.87 -10.90 -20.28
C ASN A 139 6.36 -10.60 -21.70
N TYR A 140 6.45 -11.67 -22.50
CA TYR A 140 6.87 -11.73 -23.89
C TYR A 140 5.94 -10.92 -24.81
N THR A 141 6.29 -9.67 -25.10
CA THR A 141 5.97 -9.00 -26.37
C THR A 141 7.01 -7.93 -26.63
N SER A 142 7.91 -8.18 -27.59
CA SER A 142 8.99 -7.30 -28.03
C SER A 142 9.90 -6.80 -26.90
N TYR A 143 10.80 -7.66 -26.43
CA TYR A 143 12.08 -7.17 -25.95
C TYR A 143 12.83 -6.63 -27.18
N SER A 144 12.60 -5.37 -27.57
CA SER A 144 13.75 -4.61 -28.06
C SER A 144 14.51 -4.20 -26.81
N SER A 145 15.83 -4.05 -26.94
CA SER A 145 16.61 -3.33 -25.94
C SER A 145 15.82 -2.10 -25.49
N ASP A 146 15.46 -1.24 -26.44
CA ASP A 146 14.98 0.12 -26.22
C ASP A 146 13.70 0.24 -25.37
N LYS A 147 12.84 -0.80 -25.32
CA LYS A 147 11.62 -0.79 -24.48
C LYS A 147 11.87 -1.17 -23.03
N LEU A 148 12.81 -2.06 -22.77
CA LEU A 148 13.34 -2.24 -21.42
C LEU A 148 14.28 -1.08 -21.08
N PHE A 149 14.83 -0.40 -22.10
CA PHE A 149 16.08 0.34 -22.05
C PHE A 149 16.03 1.79 -22.57
N ASN A 150 15.02 2.58 -22.16
CA ASN A 150 14.87 3.98 -22.60
C ASN A 150 15.82 4.94 -21.84
N PRO A 151 16.72 5.67 -22.52
CA PRO A 151 17.72 6.53 -21.87
C PRO A 151 17.19 7.74 -21.08
N GLU A 152 16.02 8.27 -21.41
CA GLU A 152 15.39 9.36 -20.64
C GLU A 152 14.80 8.87 -19.30
N ASN A 153 14.64 7.55 -19.16
CA ASN A 153 14.05 6.90 -17.99
C ASN A 153 15.06 6.33 -17.00
N ILE A 154 16.35 6.63 -17.17
CA ILE A 154 17.44 6.16 -16.32
C ILE A 154 17.57 7.02 -15.06
N LEU A 155 17.75 6.38 -13.91
CA LEU A 155 18.32 7.03 -12.73
C LEU A 155 19.83 6.92 -12.81
N TYR A 156 20.44 7.87 -13.49
CA TYR A 156 21.89 7.92 -13.57
C TYR A 156 22.48 8.01 -12.16
N PRO A 157 23.50 7.21 -11.81
CA PRO A 157 24.37 7.60 -10.71
C PRO A 157 24.88 9.00 -11.07
N LYS A 158 24.74 9.96 -10.15
CA LYS A 158 25.20 11.33 -10.36
C LYS A 158 26.58 11.31 -11.05
N PRO A 159 26.78 12.11 -12.11
CA PRO A 159 26.14 13.42 -12.26
C PRO A 159 24.93 13.61 -13.20
N TYR A 160 24.58 12.71 -14.14
CA TYR A 160 23.89 13.20 -15.35
C TYR A 160 22.49 12.61 -15.63
N PRO A 161 21.36 13.29 -15.33
CA PRO A 161 20.09 12.96 -15.99
C PRO A 161 20.21 13.21 -17.52
N VAL A 162 19.48 12.49 -18.38
CA VAL A 162 19.60 12.63 -19.85
C VAL A 162 18.25 12.94 -20.52
N ILE A 163 18.28 13.69 -21.62
CA ILE A 163 17.13 14.01 -22.48
C ILE A 163 17.45 13.67 -23.94
N ALA A 164 16.49 13.09 -24.67
CA ALA A 164 16.62 12.74 -26.07
C ALA A 164 16.14 13.89 -26.96
N GLU A 165 16.81 14.06 -28.10
CA GLU A 165 16.41 14.95 -29.17
C GLU A 165 16.42 14.17 -30.48
N THR A 166 15.29 14.17 -31.17
CA THR A 166 15.11 13.41 -32.39
C THR A 166 15.22 14.34 -33.57
N ASP A 167 16.34 14.26 -34.30
CA ASP A 167 16.56 15.02 -35.51
C ASP A 167 16.19 14.14 -36.72
N THR A 168 15.31 14.67 -37.55
CA THR A 168 14.91 14.00 -38.80
C THR A 168 15.66 14.65 -39.95
N THR A 169 16.61 13.93 -40.54
CA THR A 169 17.37 14.39 -41.70
C THR A 169 16.77 13.79 -42.96
N TYR A 170 16.21 14.65 -43.81
CA TYR A 170 15.69 14.24 -45.12
C TYR A 170 16.84 14.21 -46.14
N TYR A 171 17.06 13.07 -46.78
CA TYR A 171 18.15 12.92 -47.76
C TYR A 171 17.93 13.79 -49.01
N ASN A 172 16.68 14.16 -49.29
CA ASN A 172 16.30 15.08 -50.35
C ASN A 172 15.26 16.09 -49.82
N PRO A 173 15.50 17.41 -49.88
CA PRO A 173 14.59 18.42 -49.33
C PRO A 173 13.16 18.42 -49.91
N ASN A 174 13.00 17.85 -51.11
CA ASN A 174 11.72 17.82 -51.84
C ASN A 174 11.05 16.44 -51.83
N ASP A 175 11.66 15.45 -51.18
CA ASP A 175 11.15 14.08 -51.14
C ASP A 175 11.20 13.55 -49.70
N THR A 176 10.04 13.51 -49.06
CA THR A 176 9.89 13.08 -47.67
C THR A 176 9.86 11.55 -47.52
N GLU A 177 9.99 10.78 -48.62
CA GLU A 177 9.95 9.32 -48.55
C GLU A 177 11.25 8.71 -47.97
N TYR A 178 12.37 9.42 -48.05
CA TYR A 178 13.67 8.95 -47.56
C TYR A 178 14.25 9.90 -46.51
N TYR A 179 14.14 9.53 -45.25
CA TYR A 179 14.71 10.24 -44.11
C TYR A 179 15.48 9.30 -43.19
N SER A 180 16.51 9.82 -42.53
CA SER A 180 17.11 9.19 -41.36
C SER A 180 16.62 9.89 -40.10
N VAL A 181 16.29 9.10 -39.09
CA VAL A 181 16.01 9.60 -37.75
C VAL A 181 17.26 9.32 -36.94
N GLU A 182 17.92 10.37 -36.47
CA GLU A 182 19.04 10.28 -35.54
C GLU A 182 18.55 10.80 -34.19
N THR A 183 18.79 10.01 -33.13
CA THR A 183 18.38 10.39 -31.77
C THR A 183 19.63 10.70 -30.98
N ASN A 184 19.83 11.98 -30.66
CA ASN A 184 20.96 12.45 -29.89
C ASN A 184 20.55 12.60 -28.43
N TYR A 185 21.43 12.20 -27.51
CA TYR A 185 21.18 12.27 -26.08
C TYR A 185 22.03 13.37 -25.45
N TYR A 186 21.44 14.15 -24.55
CA TYR A 186 22.13 15.24 -23.87
C TYR A 186 22.03 15.10 -22.35
N SER A 187 23.09 15.42 -21.62
CA SER A 187 23.03 15.58 -20.17
C SER A 187 22.06 16.71 -19.77
N ILE A 188 21.47 16.62 -18.59
CA ILE A 188 20.69 17.67 -17.95
C ILE A 188 21.53 18.25 -16.83
N ASP A 189 22.06 19.45 -17.08
CA ASP A 189 22.92 20.14 -16.14
C ASP A 189 22.19 21.29 -15.45
N THR A 190 22.66 21.63 -14.25
CA THR A 190 22.11 22.74 -13.46
C THR A 190 23.19 23.78 -13.20
N LEU A 191 22.95 25.00 -13.63
CA LEU A 191 23.80 26.15 -13.39
C LEU A 191 23.10 27.12 -12.43
N LYS A 192 23.81 27.54 -11.38
CA LYS A 192 23.33 28.57 -10.45
C LYS A 192 24.20 29.80 -10.57
N ILE A 193 23.59 30.92 -10.97
CA ILE A 193 24.28 32.21 -11.13
C ILE A 193 23.50 33.33 -10.43
N LEU A 194 24.13 34.48 -10.23
CA LEU A 194 23.42 35.64 -9.71
C LEU A 194 22.38 36.14 -10.72
N SER A 195 21.22 36.55 -10.22
CA SER A 195 20.10 37.05 -11.04
C SER A 195 20.45 38.33 -11.80
N SER A 196 21.36 39.14 -11.26
CA SER A 196 21.95 40.31 -11.95
C SER A 196 22.74 39.89 -13.19
N ASP A 197 23.49 38.80 -13.06
CA ASP A 197 24.43 38.33 -14.08
C ASP A 197 23.69 37.59 -15.18
N TYR A 198 22.63 36.84 -14.83
CA TYR A 198 21.72 36.25 -15.80
C TYR A 198 21.03 37.32 -16.69
N LYS A 199 20.54 38.41 -16.09
CA LYS A 199 19.90 39.52 -16.84
C LYS A 199 20.86 40.21 -17.80
N ASN A 200 22.15 40.17 -17.49
CA ASN A 200 23.23 40.75 -18.27
C ASN A 200 24.06 39.69 -19.01
N ILE A 201 23.47 38.52 -19.33
CA ILE A 201 24.11 37.51 -20.18
C ILE A 201 24.50 38.18 -21.49
N SER A 202 25.78 38.52 -21.59
CA SER A 202 26.45 39.03 -22.76
C SER A 202 27.37 37.92 -23.28
N SER A 203 27.72 37.99 -24.56
CA SER A 203 28.66 37.05 -25.20
C SER A 203 29.95 36.83 -24.39
N LYS A 204 30.34 37.79 -23.55
CA LYS A 204 31.55 37.78 -22.70
C LYS A 204 31.45 36.90 -21.44
N ILE A 205 30.25 36.73 -20.86
CA ILE A 205 30.01 35.80 -19.75
C ILE A 205 29.88 34.37 -20.29
N LEU A 206 29.21 34.24 -21.44
CA LEU A 206 29.04 32.97 -22.13
C LEU A 206 30.38 32.42 -22.68
N SER A 207 31.31 33.27 -23.13
CA SER A 207 32.66 32.86 -23.53
C SER A 207 33.55 32.40 -22.37
N GLY A 208 33.13 32.60 -21.11
CA GLY A 208 33.80 32.04 -19.93
C GLY A 208 33.27 30.64 -19.56
N MET A 209 32.26 30.14 -20.27
CA MET A 209 31.60 28.86 -20.04
C MET A 209 32.08 27.77 -20.99
N ASP A 210 33.19 27.97 -21.69
CA ASP A 210 33.77 27.00 -22.64
C ASP A 210 34.03 25.62 -21.99
N TYR A 211 34.25 25.58 -20.67
CA TYR A 211 34.40 24.34 -19.90
C TYR A 211 33.11 23.49 -19.82
N LEU A 212 31.95 24.08 -20.11
CA LEU A 212 30.67 23.35 -20.24
C LEU A 212 30.48 22.75 -21.64
N GLY A 213 31.41 22.99 -22.57
CA GLY A 213 31.34 22.47 -23.94
C GLY A 213 30.17 23.05 -24.77
N LEU A 214 29.65 24.21 -24.40
CA LEU A 214 28.48 24.83 -25.05
C LEU A 214 28.83 26.16 -25.69
N GLU A 215 28.42 26.35 -26.95
CA GLU A 215 28.54 27.65 -27.60
C GLU A 215 27.57 28.69 -26.98
N PRO A 216 28.03 29.93 -26.76
CA PRO A 216 27.22 31.04 -26.24
C PRO A 216 25.85 31.24 -26.88
N LYS A 217 25.74 31.00 -28.19
CA LYS A 217 24.53 31.24 -28.98
C LYS A 217 23.48 30.14 -28.83
N ASP A 218 23.89 28.95 -28.37
CA ASP A 218 23.01 27.78 -28.24
C ASP A 218 22.64 27.49 -26.79
N PHE A 219 23.36 28.04 -25.81
CA PHE A 219 23.02 27.93 -24.39
C PHE A 219 21.57 28.32 -24.09
N THR A 220 21.10 29.45 -24.61
CA THR A 220 19.72 29.93 -24.37
C THR A 220 18.66 29.03 -25.02
N LYS A 221 18.97 28.38 -26.14
CA LYS A 221 18.08 27.41 -26.82
C LYS A 221 18.00 26.08 -26.06
N ARG A 222 19.04 25.76 -25.31
CA ARG A 222 19.16 24.52 -24.52
C ARG A 222 18.58 24.65 -23.10
N ILE A 223 18.07 25.80 -22.68
CA ILE A 223 17.45 25.98 -21.36
C ILE A 223 16.11 25.23 -21.30
N ILE A 224 15.99 24.31 -20.34
CA ILE A 224 14.77 23.55 -20.04
C ILE A 224 13.90 24.32 -19.05
N SER A 225 14.48 24.86 -17.98
CA SER A 225 13.74 25.63 -16.98
C SER A 225 14.61 26.63 -16.22
N LYS A 226 13.95 27.63 -15.61
CA LYS A 226 14.59 28.65 -14.79
C LYS A 226 13.80 28.92 -13.52
N LYS A 227 14.50 29.11 -12.41
CA LYS A 227 13.90 29.44 -11.11
C LYS A 227 14.72 30.49 -10.38
N VAL A 228 14.06 31.55 -9.93
CA VAL A 228 14.69 32.59 -9.10
C VAL A 228 14.61 32.17 -7.64
N ILE A 229 15.75 32.13 -6.96
CA ILE A 229 15.89 31.80 -5.54
C ILE A 229 16.74 32.90 -4.89
N GLY A 230 16.06 33.84 -4.21
CA GLY A 230 16.70 35.04 -3.68
C GLY A 230 17.41 35.83 -4.78
N ASP A 231 18.69 36.13 -4.58
CA ASP A 231 19.51 36.87 -5.54
C ASP A 231 20.13 35.98 -6.63
N SER A 232 19.77 34.70 -6.68
CA SER A 232 20.29 33.74 -7.66
C SER A 232 19.20 33.24 -8.61
N THR A 233 19.59 32.94 -9.84
CA THR A 233 18.78 32.21 -10.81
C THR A 233 19.42 30.84 -11.02
N GLU A 234 18.62 29.80 -10.76
CA GLU A 234 18.92 28.41 -11.08
C GLU A 234 18.39 28.10 -12.47
N ILE A 235 19.23 27.53 -13.33
CA ILE A 235 18.95 27.23 -14.73
C ILE A 235 19.21 25.75 -14.95
N VAL A 236 18.22 25.04 -15.45
CA VAL A 236 18.34 23.65 -15.89
C VAL A 236 18.42 23.65 -17.41
N PHE A 237 19.44 23.03 -18.01
CA PHE A 237 19.70 23.09 -19.44
C PHE A 237 20.22 21.75 -20.00
N LYS A 238 20.08 21.55 -21.32
CA LYS A 238 20.71 20.45 -22.06
C LYS A 238 22.22 20.72 -22.17
N GLY A 239 23.04 19.92 -21.51
CA GLY A 239 24.49 20.02 -21.46
C GLY A 239 25.17 19.36 -22.65
N SER A 240 26.22 18.58 -22.36
CA SER A 240 27.00 17.86 -23.36
C SER A 240 26.19 16.72 -23.99
N GLU A 241 26.47 16.45 -25.25
CA GLU A 241 25.99 15.23 -25.91
C GLU A 241 26.65 14.03 -25.22
N VAL A 242 25.85 13.00 -24.97
CA VAL A 242 26.27 11.76 -24.33
C VAL A 242 25.85 10.60 -25.20
N ASP A 243 26.60 9.50 -25.12
CA ASP A 243 26.27 8.29 -25.85
C ASP A 243 25.98 7.15 -24.86
N PRO A 244 24.69 6.99 -24.46
CA PRO A 244 24.30 5.98 -23.49
C PRO A 244 24.60 4.55 -23.93
N GLU A 245 24.80 4.30 -25.23
CA GLU A 245 25.04 2.96 -25.78
C GLU A 245 26.50 2.51 -25.73
N TYR A 246 27.46 3.46 -25.65
CA TYR A 246 28.90 3.17 -25.71
C TYR A 246 29.65 3.52 -24.42
N ASP A 247 28.98 4.12 -23.44
CA ASP A 247 29.55 4.34 -22.12
C ASP A 247 29.65 2.98 -21.38
N GLU A 248 30.88 2.47 -21.21
CA GLU A 248 31.19 1.12 -20.69
C GLU A 248 30.61 0.84 -19.29
N ASP A 249 30.20 1.89 -18.57
CA ASP A 249 29.59 1.83 -17.24
C ASP A 249 28.05 1.84 -17.24
N ILE A 250 27.40 2.06 -18.39
CA ILE A 250 25.93 2.22 -18.49
C ILE A 250 25.25 0.88 -18.73
N CYS A 251 24.74 0.40 -17.62
CA CYS A 251 24.08 -0.87 -17.50
C CYS A 251 22.59 -0.73 -17.77
N ILE A 252 22.24 -0.83 -19.04
CA ILE A 252 21.00 -1.30 -19.68
C ILE A 252 19.87 -1.74 -18.70
N PHE A 253 20.10 -2.52 -17.65
CA PHE A 253 19.03 -2.88 -16.69
C PHE A 253 18.63 -1.83 -15.62
N LEU A 254 19.24 -0.64 -15.61
CA LEU A 254 18.92 0.47 -14.69
C LEU A 254 17.67 1.27 -15.08
N GLU A 255 17.06 0.92 -16.21
CA GLU A 255 16.10 1.74 -16.96
C GLU A 255 14.63 1.64 -16.53
N ASN A 256 14.32 0.82 -15.51
CA ASN A 256 12.95 0.65 -15.05
C ASN A 256 12.60 1.48 -13.80
N LYS A 257 11.92 2.63 -14.01
CA LYS A 257 11.29 3.46 -12.96
C LYS A 257 10.05 2.81 -12.33
N ILE A 258 9.51 1.74 -12.89
CA ILE A 258 8.28 1.11 -12.41
C ILE A 258 8.59 0.26 -11.17
N LEU A 259 7.86 0.55 -10.09
CA LEU A 259 7.82 -0.29 -8.91
C LEU A 259 6.72 -1.33 -9.08
N TYR A 260 7.00 -2.58 -8.75
CA TYR A 260 5.99 -3.63 -8.71
C TYR A 260 4.91 -3.32 -7.65
N SER A 261 5.33 -2.96 -6.44
CA SER A 261 4.45 -2.47 -5.38
C SER A 261 5.24 -1.54 -4.45
N PRO A 262 4.79 -0.30 -4.23
CA PRO A 262 5.54 0.65 -3.40
C PRO A 262 5.58 0.23 -1.93
N VAL A 263 6.71 0.49 -1.29
CA VAL A 263 6.85 0.42 0.16
C VAL A 263 6.30 1.71 0.76
N ARG A 264 5.47 1.60 1.79
CA ARG A 264 4.91 2.79 2.47
C ARG A 264 5.98 3.53 3.24
N ASN A 265 5.77 4.84 3.41
CA ASN A 265 6.64 5.74 4.18
C ASN A 265 8.06 5.91 3.60
N VAL A 266 8.29 5.52 2.35
CA VAL A 266 9.51 5.81 1.58
C VAL A 266 9.07 6.46 0.27
N SER A 267 9.71 7.56 -0.13
CA SER A 267 9.34 8.22 -1.39
C SER A 267 9.59 7.28 -2.57
N GLU A 268 8.74 7.36 -3.60
CA GLU A 268 8.89 6.53 -4.81
C GLU A 268 10.24 6.76 -5.47
N ALA A 269 10.70 8.02 -5.55
CA ALA A 269 12.01 8.39 -6.09
C ALA A 269 13.17 7.72 -5.33
N THR A 270 13.10 7.69 -3.99
CA THR A 270 14.12 7.01 -3.18
C THR A 270 14.12 5.50 -3.44
N GLN A 271 12.94 4.89 -3.54
CA GLN A 271 12.83 3.45 -3.81
C GLN A 271 13.35 3.11 -5.20
N GLN A 272 12.97 3.88 -6.22
CA GLN A 272 13.45 3.71 -7.59
C GLN A 272 14.98 3.77 -7.64
N TYR A 273 15.59 4.77 -6.99
CA TYR A 273 17.06 4.90 -6.93
C TYR A 273 17.72 3.72 -6.21
N GLN A 274 17.24 3.34 -5.04
CA GLN A 274 17.81 2.22 -4.29
C GLN A 274 17.67 0.90 -5.05
N ASN A 275 16.54 0.68 -5.71
CA ASN A 275 16.31 -0.51 -6.52
C ASN A 275 17.21 -0.54 -7.76
N ALA A 276 17.39 0.61 -8.42
CA ALA A 276 18.34 0.78 -9.53
C ALA A 276 19.76 0.40 -9.07
N VAL A 277 20.26 1.00 -8.00
CA VAL A 277 21.60 0.67 -7.44
C VAL A 277 21.73 -0.82 -7.10
N ALA A 278 20.68 -1.44 -6.54
CA ALA A 278 20.70 -2.87 -6.22
C ALA A 278 20.77 -3.76 -7.48
N ARG A 279 20.01 -3.43 -8.53
CA ARG A 279 20.03 -4.13 -9.82
C ARG A 279 21.40 -4.04 -10.48
N TYR A 280 22.00 -2.85 -10.52
CA TYR A 280 23.35 -2.63 -11.04
C TYR A 280 24.34 -3.55 -10.34
N LYS A 281 24.32 -3.56 -9.01
CA LYS A 281 25.23 -4.41 -8.23
C LYS A 281 25.04 -5.89 -8.55
N LEU A 282 23.80 -6.37 -8.68
CA LEU A 282 23.50 -7.77 -9.01
C LEU A 282 24.01 -8.21 -10.39
N LEU A 283 24.08 -7.28 -11.34
CA LEU A 283 24.40 -7.60 -12.73
C LEU A 283 25.87 -7.35 -13.10
N TYR A 284 26.52 -6.38 -12.45
CA TYR A 284 27.84 -5.89 -12.88
C TYR A 284 28.90 -5.88 -11.78
N LYS A 285 28.49 -5.78 -10.51
CA LYS A 285 29.46 -5.69 -9.39
C LYS A 285 29.66 -6.99 -8.65
N TYR A 286 28.59 -7.76 -8.46
CA TYR A 286 28.62 -8.98 -7.67
C TYR A 286 28.88 -10.20 -8.56
N ASP A 287 29.40 -11.25 -7.94
CA ASP A 287 29.56 -12.54 -8.60
C ASP A 287 28.21 -13.04 -9.13
N GLN A 288 28.24 -13.73 -10.28
CA GLN A 288 27.03 -14.25 -10.94
C GLN A 288 26.15 -15.11 -10.00
N ASP A 289 26.77 -15.74 -8.99
CA ASP A 289 26.08 -16.52 -7.96
C ASP A 289 25.12 -15.68 -7.12
N SER A 290 25.33 -14.38 -7.01
CA SER A 290 24.44 -13.45 -6.30
C SER A 290 23.09 -13.30 -7.01
N LEU A 291 23.09 -13.27 -8.34
CA LEU A 291 21.87 -13.24 -9.14
C LEU A 291 21.16 -14.60 -9.10
N LEU A 292 21.91 -15.70 -9.18
CA LEU A 292 21.36 -17.05 -9.01
C LEU A 292 20.64 -17.21 -7.66
N HIS A 293 21.30 -16.80 -6.57
CA HIS A 293 20.70 -16.81 -5.24
C HIS A 293 19.45 -15.95 -5.16
N SER A 294 19.43 -14.80 -5.84
CA SER A 294 18.23 -13.97 -5.96
C SER A 294 17.10 -14.71 -6.67
N PHE A 295 17.35 -15.40 -7.79
CA PHE A 295 16.29 -16.17 -8.45
C PHE A 295 15.81 -17.39 -7.64
N GLN A 296 16.69 -18.03 -6.87
CA GLN A 296 16.29 -19.09 -5.92
C GLN A 296 15.38 -18.53 -4.80
N ARG A 297 15.71 -17.34 -4.29
CA ARG A 297 14.88 -16.63 -3.31
C ARG A 297 13.53 -16.21 -3.92
N LEU A 298 13.50 -15.83 -5.19
CA LEU A 298 12.26 -15.52 -5.91
C LEU A 298 11.34 -16.74 -6.03
N ASP A 299 11.88 -17.91 -6.39
CA ASP A 299 11.11 -19.16 -6.42
C ASP A 299 10.53 -19.51 -5.03
N THR A 300 11.33 -19.30 -3.98
CA THR A 300 10.88 -19.46 -2.59
C THR A 300 9.75 -18.48 -2.25
N LEU A 301 9.83 -17.24 -2.74
CA LEU A 301 8.78 -16.23 -2.56
C LEU A 301 7.48 -16.65 -3.27
N PHE A 302 7.56 -17.15 -4.50
CA PHE A 302 6.38 -17.66 -5.20
C PHE A 302 5.72 -18.82 -4.45
N LYS A 303 6.51 -19.76 -3.92
CA LYS A 303 6.00 -20.83 -3.04
C LYS A 303 5.34 -20.29 -1.77
N LYS A 304 5.97 -19.30 -1.11
CA LYS A 304 5.42 -18.61 0.08
C LYS A 304 4.05 -18.00 -0.18
N TYR A 305 3.85 -17.37 -1.34
CA TYR A 305 2.59 -16.72 -1.71
C TYR A 305 1.64 -17.60 -2.53
N ASN A 306 1.98 -18.88 -2.74
CA ASN A 306 1.21 -19.85 -3.52
C ASN A 306 0.96 -19.41 -4.98
N ILE A 307 2.02 -18.90 -5.61
CA ILE A 307 2.05 -18.49 -7.02
C ILE A 307 2.67 -19.62 -7.81
N GLU A 308 1.99 -20.01 -8.89
CA GLU A 308 2.49 -21.03 -9.80
C GLU A 308 3.60 -20.45 -10.66
N SER A 309 4.72 -21.16 -10.73
CA SER A 309 5.94 -20.74 -11.39
C SER A 309 6.62 -21.95 -11.99
N GLN A 310 7.11 -21.80 -13.21
CA GLN A 310 7.97 -22.73 -13.93
C GLN A 310 9.40 -22.17 -14.06
N ILE A 311 9.73 -21.11 -13.32
CA ILE A 311 11.06 -20.50 -13.34
C ILE A 311 12.10 -21.50 -12.85
N VAL A 312 13.12 -21.71 -13.68
CA VAL A 312 14.34 -22.41 -13.29
C VAL A 312 15.43 -21.36 -13.02
N PRO A 313 15.87 -21.15 -11.78
CA PRO A 313 16.79 -20.05 -11.43
C PRO A 313 18.10 -20.01 -12.23
N LYS A 314 18.65 -21.18 -12.58
CA LYS A 314 19.90 -21.29 -13.36
C LYS A 314 19.71 -20.81 -14.79
N ASP A 315 18.60 -21.21 -15.40
CA ASP A 315 18.22 -20.86 -16.76
C ASP A 315 17.91 -19.37 -16.85
N LEU A 316 17.14 -18.85 -15.90
CA LEU A 316 16.83 -17.43 -15.81
C LEU A 316 18.09 -16.56 -15.64
N LYS A 317 19.05 -17.02 -14.83
CA LYS A 317 20.36 -16.37 -14.69
C LYS A 317 21.11 -16.34 -16.02
N HIS A 318 21.15 -17.46 -16.73
CA HIS A 318 21.81 -17.55 -18.02
C HIS A 318 21.17 -16.60 -19.03
N ASP A 319 19.84 -16.59 -19.12
CA ASP A 319 19.09 -15.70 -20.02
C ASP A 319 19.39 -14.23 -19.68
N VAL A 320 19.35 -13.83 -18.41
CA VAL A 320 19.63 -12.43 -18.02
C VAL A 320 21.04 -11.98 -18.38
N PHE A 321 22.06 -12.82 -18.18
CA PHE A 321 23.43 -12.48 -18.60
C PHE A 321 23.58 -12.51 -20.12
N TYR A 322 22.93 -13.44 -20.82
CA TYR A 322 22.93 -13.45 -22.29
C TYR A 322 22.36 -12.15 -22.84
N PHE A 323 21.22 -11.68 -22.31
CA PHE A 323 20.60 -10.40 -22.66
C PHE A 323 21.48 -9.19 -22.34
N ARG A 324 22.18 -9.22 -21.22
CA ARG A 324 23.14 -8.18 -20.83
C ARG A 324 24.28 -8.07 -21.84
N ASP A 325 24.77 -9.21 -22.33
CA ASP A 325 25.96 -9.29 -23.16
C ASP A 325 25.67 -9.20 -24.68
N HIS A 326 24.40 -9.35 -25.12
CA HIS A 326 23.98 -9.41 -26.53
C HIS A 326 22.82 -8.45 -26.85
N ASN A 327 22.94 -7.21 -26.41
CA ASN A 327 21.97 -6.10 -26.52
C ASN A 327 21.55 -5.69 -27.95
N ARG A 328 22.26 -6.13 -29.00
CA ARG A 328 21.98 -5.77 -30.42
C ARG A 328 21.34 -6.89 -31.24
N GLU A 329 21.12 -8.06 -30.64
CA GLU A 329 20.51 -9.20 -31.33
C GLU A 329 19.00 -9.23 -31.09
N PRO A 330 18.19 -9.76 -32.04
CA PRO A 330 16.82 -10.14 -31.75
C PRO A 330 16.84 -11.31 -30.77
N LEU A 331 16.72 -10.99 -29.49
CA LEU A 331 16.76 -11.97 -28.42
C LEU A 331 15.40 -12.69 -28.29
N ASN A 332 15.45 -13.98 -27.95
CA ASN A 332 14.27 -14.81 -27.66
C ASN A 332 13.59 -14.38 -26.34
N GLU A 333 12.94 -15.28 -25.60
CA GLU A 333 12.38 -15.00 -24.28
C GLU A 333 13.37 -15.21 -23.15
N ILE A 334 13.26 -14.37 -22.12
CA ILE A 334 13.69 -14.75 -20.77
C ILE A 334 12.70 -15.79 -20.23
N ARG A 335 13.18 -16.96 -19.82
CA ARG A 335 12.35 -18.07 -19.28
C ARG A 335 11.82 -17.77 -17.88
N ASN A 336 10.86 -16.86 -17.79
CA ASN A 336 10.26 -16.35 -16.54
C ASN A 336 8.76 -16.66 -16.43
N THR A 337 8.34 -17.89 -16.76
CA THR A 337 6.92 -18.27 -16.74
C THR A 337 6.40 -18.42 -15.30
N PHE A 338 5.49 -17.54 -14.90
CA PHE A 338 4.73 -17.60 -13.65
C PHE A 338 3.37 -16.89 -13.78
N ASP A 339 2.45 -17.16 -12.86
CA ASP A 339 1.13 -16.53 -12.80
C ASP A 339 1.22 -15.08 -12.29
N ARG A 340 1.41 -14.15 -13.24
CA ARG A 340 1.54 -12.70 -13.01
C ARG A 340 0.27 -12.09 -12.42
N ALA A 341 -0.90 -12.49 -12.91
CA ALA A 341 -2.17 -11.96 -12.45
C ALA A 341 -2.39 -12.33 -10.97
N LYS A 342 -2.16 -13.59 -10.62
CA LYS A 342 -2.29 -14.07 -9.23
C LYS A 342 -1.27 -13.42 -8.30
N LEU A 343 -0.03 -13.18 -8.75
CA LEU A 343 0.95 -12.43 -7.94
C LEU A 343 0.48 -10.99 -7.69
N LYS A 344 -0.02 -10.31 -8.73
CA LYS A 344 -0.52 -8.93 -8.63
C LYS A 344 -1.71 -8.85 -7.69
N ASP A 345 -2.68 -9.72 -7.88
CA ASP A 345 -3.88 -9.81 -7.06
C ASP A 345 -3.57 -10.15 -5.60
N LYS A 346 -2.62 -11.05 -5.36
CA LYS A 346 -2.17 -11.40 -4.01
C LYS A 346 -1.57 -10.19 -3.30
N PHE A 347 -0.63 -9.49 -3.94
CA PHE A 347 0.04 -8.33 -3.33
C PHE A 347 -0.93 -7.16 -3.13
N ASN A 348 -1.84 -6.90 -4.08
CA ASN A 348 -2.90 -5.90 -3.92
C ASN A 348 -3.82 -6.22 -2.75
N THR A 349 -4.23 -7.49 -2.62
CA THR A 349 -5.09 -7.95 -1.52
C THR A 349 -4.36 -7.80 -0.18
N LEU A 350 -3.11 -8.25 -0.10
CA LEU A 350 -2.29 -8.09 1.11
C LEU A 350 -2.15 -6.60 1.46
N GLU A 351 -1.85 -5.74 0.49
CA GLU A 351 -1.73 -4.31 0.72
C GLU A 351 -3.02 -3.70 1.28
N ARG A 352 -4.18 -4.11 0.74
CA ARG A 352 -5.49 -3.75 1.28
C ARG A 352 -5.64 -4.25 2.73
N LEU A 353 -5.32 -5.51 3.03
CA LEU A 353 -5.45 -6.08 4.38
C LEU A 353 -4.49 -5.42 5.40
N PHE A 354 -3.26 -5.08 5.00
CA PHE A 354 -2.30 -4.41 5.88
C PHE A 354 -2.68 -2.95 6.16
N TYR A 355 -3.20 -2.24 5.16
CA TYR A 355 -3.22 -0.78 5.24
C TYR A 355 -4.58 -0.13 5.10
N LYS A 356 -5.54 -0.84 4.53
CA LYS A 356 -6.94 -0.42 4.44
C LYS A 356 -7.84 -1.58 4.88
N PRO A 357 -7.59 -2.19 6.06
CA PRO A 357 -8.38 -3.33 6.49
C PRO A 357 -9.84 -2.90 6.66
N ASN A 358 -10.72 -3.56 5.93
CA ASN A 358 -12.15 -3.31 6.06
C ASN A 358 -12.73 -4.27 7.09
N TYR A 359 -13.07 -3.75 8.26
CA TYR A 359 -13.72 -4.52 9.34
C TYR A 359 -15.24 -4.45 9.27
N LEU A 360 -15.78 -3.57 8.43
CA LEU A 360 -17.21 -3.36 8.28
C LEU A 360 -17.50 -2.73 6.92
N HIS A 361 -18.11 -3.50 6.02
CA HIS A 361 -18.34 -3.04 4.65
C HIS A 361 -19.16 -1.73 4.63
N LEU A 362 -18.78 -0.78 3.76
CA LEU A 362 -19.36 0.58 3.73
C LEU A 362 -20.88 0.55 3.57
N SER A 363 -21.41 -0.36 2.75
CA SER A 363 -22.85 -0.52 2.54
C SER A 363 -23.63 -0.98 3.77
N ILE A 364 -22.96 -1.60 4.75
CA ILE A 364 -23.59 -2.16 5.96
C ILE A 364 -23.34 -1.26 7.18
N GLN A 365 -22.40 -0.31 7.10
CA GLN A 365 -22.07 0.58 8.21
C GLN A 365 -23.26 1.36 8.75
N ILE A 366 -24.09 1.92 7.87
CA ILE A 366 -25.29 2.65 8.27
C ILE A 366 -26.30 1.70 8.93
N ILE A 367 -26.53 0.54 8.32
CA ILE A 367 -27.45 -0.48 8.83
C ILE A 367 -27.00 -0.94 10.23
N PHE A 368 -25.71 -1.22 10.40
CA PHE A 368 -25.12 -1.60 11.66
C PHE A 368 -25.37 -0.54 12.75
N MET A 369 -25.11 0.74 12.44
CA MET A 369 -25.36 1.83 13.39
C MET A 369 -26.85 1.98 13.73
N ILE A 370 -27.75 1.80 12.77
CA ILE A 370 -29.19 1.78 13.01
C ILE A 370 -29.55 0.65 13.97
N VAL A 371 -29.05 -0.57 13.74
CA VAL A 371 -29.33 -1.72 14.63
C VAL A 371 -28.83 -1.47 16.05
N VAL A 372 -27.61 -0.94 16.20
CA VAL A 372 -27.06 -0.57 17.53
C VAL A 372 -27.96 0.43 18.24
N LEU A 373 -28.38 1.49 17.53
CA LEU A 373 -29.26 2.52 18.10
C LEU A 373 -30.65 1.98 18.42
N SER A 374 -31.23 1.14 17.56
CA SER A 374 -32.53 0.51 17.81
C SER A 374 -32.50 -0.36 19.06
N VAL A 375 -31.51 -1.25 19.19
CA VAL A 375 -31.34 -2.09 20.39
C VAL A 375 -31.15 -1.23 21.64
N TRP A 376 -30.33 -0.19 21.56
CA TRP A 376 -30.11 0.74 22.67
C TRP A 376 -31.40 1.45 23.09
N ILE A 377 -32.14 2.03 22.14
CA ILE A 377 -33.41 2.72 22.39
C ILE A 377 -34.41 1.76 23.02
N SER A 378 -34.56 0.55 22.48
CA SER A 378 -35.46 -0.46 23.03
C SER A 378 -35.10 -0.82 24.48
N LEU A 379 -33.83 -1.10 24.78
CA LEU A 379 -33.38 -1.40 26.14
C LEU A 379 -33.62 -0.23 27.09
N PHE A 380 -33.32 0.99 26.65
CA PHE A 380 -33.46 2.18 27.47
C PHE A 380 -34.94 2.50 27.75
N LEU A 381 -35.80 2.44 26.74
CA LEU A 381 -37.25 2.65 26.89
C LEU A 381 -37.87 1.60 27.81
N LEU A 382 -37.56 0.31 27.61
CA LEU A 382 -38.05 -0.76 28.47
C LEU A 382 -37.61 -0.56 29.93
N TYR A 383 -36.36 -0.14 30.15
CA TYR A 383 -35.87 0.19 31.48
C TYR A 383 -36.64 1.36 32.11
N LEU A 384 -36.88 2.44 31.36
CA LEU A 384 -37.62 3.61 31.84
C LEU A 384 -39.07 3.26 32.19
N ILE A 385 -39.78 2.59 31.28
CA ILE A 385 -41.17 2.16 31.46
C ILE A 385 -41.29 1.29 32.71
N TRP A 386 -40.44 0.26 32.83
CA TRP A 386 -40.49 -0.65 33.95
C TRP A 386 -40.14 0.03 35.29
N ASN A 387 -39.15 0.93 35.29
CA ASN A 387 -38.80 1.71 36.47
C ASN A 387 -39.95 2.65 36.90
N TYR A 388 -40.66 3.25 35.94
CA TYR A 388 -41.85 4.07 36.21
C TYR A 388 -42.97 3.23 36.84
N ILE A 389 -43.34 2.10 36.22
CA ILE A 389 -44.40 1.20 36.73
C ILE A 389 -44.09 0.74 38.15
N LYS A 390 -42.86 0.27 38.40
CA LYS A 390 -42.48 -0.28 39.71
C LYS A 390 -42.42 0.79 40.79
N THR A 391 -42.02 2.02 40.44
CA THR A 391 -42.02 3.17 41.36
C THR A 391 -43.46 3.57 41.71
N ARG A 392 -44.37 3.60 40.74
CA ARG A 392 -45.80 3.88 40.95
C ARG A 392 -46.44 2.84 41.87
N ASN A 393 -46.22 1.56 41.60
CA ASN A 393 -46.79 0.46 42.41
C ASN A 393 -46.27 0.46 43.85
N HIS A 394 -44.98 0.77 44.05
CA HIS A 394 -44.43 0.92 45.40
C HIS A 394 -45.10 2.07 46.16
N ARG A 395 -45.33 3.22 45.49
CA ARG A 395 -46.00 4.38 46.10
C ARG A 395 -47.44 4.04 46.53
N LEU A 396 -48.22 3.40 45.66
CA LEU A 396 -49.59 2.97 45.96
C LEU A 396 -49.64 1.96 47.12
N SER A 397 -48.65 1.06 47.20
CA SER A 397 -48.54 0.10 48.32
C SER A 397 -48.17 0.74 49.66
N THR A 398 -47.47 1.88 49.66
CA THR A 398 -47.10 2.61 50.88
C THR A 398 -48.14 3.63 51.32
N GLU A 399 -48.99 4.12 50.40
CA GLU A 399 -50.11 5.02 50.72
C GLU A 399 -51.36 4.25 51.23
N ASN A 400 -51.46 2.94 50.96
CA ASN A 400 -52.55 2.05 51.43
C ASN A 400 -52.20 1.25 52.71
N LYS A 401 -51.11 1.58 53.39
CA LYS A 401 -50.71 1.07 54.71
C LYS A 401 -50.69 2.21 55.69
#